data_AF-A0A1U7GQI4-F1
#
_entry.id   AF-A0A1U7GQI4-F1
#
_cell.length_a   1.000
_cell.length_b   1.000
_cell.length_c   1.000
_cell.angle_alpha   90.00
_cell.angle_beta   90.00
_cell.angle_gamma   90.00
#
_symmetry.space_group_name_H-M   'P 1'
#
loop_
_entity.id
_entity.type
_entity.pdbx_description
1 polymer ?
#
loop_
_entity_poly.entity_id
_entity_poly.type
_entity_poly.pdbx_seq_one_letter_code
_entity_poly.pdbx_strand_id
1 'polypeptide(L)'
;MAEMSPGTALRQLKQAHATLKKARQALRMARENPAFGPKALDAGWDALLQAHRIMAETPRSAVDEEVMTQQLAVQRYATSLLVRLRRLLRKGEVGDDLDDDGDDE
;
A
#
# COMPACT_ATOMS: atom_id res chain seq x y z
N MET A 1 20.18 -15.04 -12.12
CA MET A 1 18.90 -14.31 -11.99
C MET A 1 18.95 -13.18 -12.99
N ALA A 2 17.90 -12.94 -13.79
CA ALA A 2 17.90 -11.82 -14.72
C ALA A 2 18.19 -10.54 -13.92
N GLU A 3 19.22 -9.79 -14.32
CA GLU A 3 19.60 -8.56 -13.63
C GLU A 3 18.45 -7.56 -13.81
N MET A 4 17.68 -7.34 -12.75
CA MET A 4 16.66 -6.30 -12.71
C MET A 4 17.34 -4.96 -12.94
N SER A 5 16.90 -4.19 -13.93
CA SER A 5 17.40 -2.84 -14.15
C SER A 5 16.70 -1.84 -13.22
N PRO A 6 17.34 -0.69 -12.89
CA PRO A 6 16.70 0.35 -12.07
C PRO A 6 15.36 0.82 -12.63
N GLY A 7 15.27 1.04 -13.95
CA GLY A 7 14.01 1.41 -14.61
C GLY A 7 12.91 0.34 -14.49
N THR A 8 13.27 -0.95 -14.39
CA THR A 8 12.30 -2.01 -14.14
C THR A 8 11.85 -2.01 -12.68
N ALA A 9 12.78 -1.87 -11.74
CA ALA A 9 12.47 -1.74 -10.32
C ALA A 9 11.53 -0.54 -10.06
N LEU A 10 11.84 0.62 -10.65
CA LEU A 10 11.05 1.84 -10.51
C LEU A 10 9.61 1.65 -11.02
N ARG A 11 9.43 1.01 -12.18
CA ARG A 11 8.08 0.71 -12.71
C ARG A 11 7.31 -0.22 -11.78
N GLN A 12 7.93 -1.28 -11.29
CA GLN A 12 7.29 -2.22 -10.37
C GLN A 12 6.89 -1.54 -9.05
N LEU A 13 7.75 -0.68 -8.51
CA LEU A 13 7.47 0.09 -7.30
C LEU A 13 6.36 1.14 -7.50
N LYS A 14 6.32 1.82 -8.66
CA LYS A 14 5.22 2.73 -9.02
C LYS A 14 3.89 1.98 -9.13
N GLN A 15 3.90 0.79 -9.72
CA GLN A 15 2.72 -0.07 -9.78
C GLN A 15 2.27 -0.51 -8.39
N ALA A 16 3.20 -0.95 -7.54
CA ALA A 16 2.92 -1.31 -6.15
C ALA A 16 2.30 -0.14 -5.37
N HIS A 17 2.85 1.07 -5.52
CA HIS A 17 2.32 2.29 -4.93
C HIS A 17 0.87 2.55 -5.36
N ALA A 18 0.57 2.44 -6.66
CA ALA A 18 -0.78 2.60 -7.18
C ALA A 18 -1.75 1.54 -6.63
N THR A 19 -1.32 0.29 -6.48
CA THR A 19 -2.13 -0.76 -5.84
C THR A 19 -2.44 -0.43 -4.39
N LEU A 20 -1.46 0.07 -3.62
CA LEU A 20 -1.68 0.52 -2.23
C LEU A 20 -2.68 1.69 -2.16
N LYS A 21 -2.60 2.65 -3.08
CA LYS A 21 -3.58 3.74 -3.19
C LYS A 21 -4.99 3.21 -3.42
N LYS A 22 -5.17 2.28 -4.35
CA LYS A 22 -6.47 1.64 -4.63
C LYS A 22 -6.99 0.85 -3.42
N ALA A 23 -6.13 0.10 -2.73
CA ALA A 23 -6.51 -0.62 -1.52
C ALA A 23 -6.99 0.34 -0.40
N ARG A 24 -6.32 1.49 -0.22
CA ARG A 24 -6.77 2.54 0.71
C ARG A 24 -8.15 3.09 0.31
N GLN A 25 -8.40 3.31 -0.96
CA GLN A 25 -9.71 3.76 -1.46
C GLN A 25 -10.80 2.71 -1.22
N ALA A 26 -10.51 1.42 -1.46
CA ALA A 26 -11.47 0.34 -1.19
C ALA A 26 -11.87 0.24 0.29
N LEU A 27 -10.94 0.53 1.21
CA LEU A 27 -11.25 0.60 2.64
C LEU A 27 -12.17 1.77 3.01
N ARG A 28 -12.18 2.87 2.24
CA ARG A 28 -13.17 3.94 2.44
C ARG A 28 -14.57 3.43 2.15
N MET A 29 -14.76 2.71 1.04
CA MET A 29 -16.06 2.09 0.69
C MET A 29 -16.50 1.05 1.73
N ALA A 30 -15.56 0.33 2.35
CA ALA A 30 -15.87 -0.61 3.42
C ALA A 30 -16.41 0.06 4.70
N ARG A 31 -16.09 1.34 4.92
CA ARG A 31 -16.70 2.13 6.01
C ARG A 31 -18.18 2.41 5.73
N GLU A 32 -18.51 2.67 4.47
CA GLU A 32 -19.88 2.98 4.01
C GLU A 32 -20.74 1.71 3.93
N ASN A 33 -20.12 0.56 3.64
CA ASN A 33 -20.79 -0.74 3.58
C ASN A 33 -20.05 -1.79 4.43
N PRO A 34 -20.49 -2.01 5.68
CA PRO A 34 -19.85 -2.97 6.59
C PRO A 34 -19.76 -4.40 6.05
N ALA A 35 -20.70 -4.82 5.18
CA ALA A 35 -20.68 -6.15 4.56
C ALA A 35 -19.49 -6.33 3.58
N PHE A 36 -18.91 -5.23 3.10
CA PHE A 36 -17.71 -5.25 2.27
C PHE A 36 -16.41 -5.30 3.10
N GLY A 37 -16.48 -5.09 4.42
CA GLY A 37 -15.35 -5.07 5.36
C GLY A 37 -14.36 -6.23 5.19
N PRO A 38 -14.79 -7.50 5.25
CA PRO A 38 -13.89 -8.65 5.09
C PRO A 38 -13.15 -8.66 3.75
N LYS A 39 -13.85 -8.38 2.63
CA LYS A 39 -13.23 -8.33 1.30
C LYS A 39 -12.22 -7.21 1.18
N ALA A 40 -12.50 -6.05 1.78
CA ALA A 40 -11.58 -4.92 1.78
C ALA A 40 -10.35 -5.19 2.65
N LEU A 41 -10.51 -5.94 3.75
CA LEU A 41 -9.39 -6.40 4.58
C LEU A 41 -8.46 -7.31 3.79
N ASP A 42 -8.99 -8.34 3.13
CA ASP A 42 -8.23 -9.29 2.32
C ASP A 42 -7.47 -8.57 1.19
N ALA A 43 -8.17 -7.74 0.42
CA ALA A 43 -7.56 -6.98 -0.66
C ALA A 43 -6.46 -6.02 -0.18
N GLY A 44 -6.66 -5.39 0.99
CA GLY A 44 -5.64 -4.54 1.60
C GLY A 44 -4.42 -5.32 2.09
N TRP A 45 -4.63 -6.52 2.64
CA TRP A 45 -3.55 -7.41 3.06
C TRP A 45 -2.72 -7.90 1.87
N ASP A 46 -3.38 -8.30 0.78
CA ASP A 46 -2.71 -8.72 -0.46
C ASP A 46 -1.87 -7.59 -1.07
N ALA A 47 -2.39 -6.36 -1.05
CA ALA A 47 -1.65 -5.19 -1.53
C ALA A 47 -0.38 -4.93 -0.71
N LEU A 48 -0.42 -5.12 0.61
CA LEU A 48 0.76 -5.02 1.48
C LEU A 48 1.77 -6.11 1.14
N LEU A 49 1.32 -7.36 1.02
CA LEU A 49 2.18 -8.49 0.71
C LEU A 49 2.91 -8.27 -0.63
N GLN A 50 2.18 -7.84 -1.66
CA GLN A 50 2.75 -7.56 -2.97
C GLN A 50 3.79 -6.44 -2.90
N ALA A 51 3.49 -5.34 -2.22
CA ALA A 51 4.41 -4.20 -2.10
C ALA A 51 5.69 -4.58 -1.35
N HIS A 52 5.57 -5.29 -0.22
CA HIS A 52 6.73 -5.75 0.55
C HIS A 52 7.58 -6.75 -0.24
N ARG A 53 6.94 -7.65 -0.98
CA ARG A 53 7.64 -8.60 -1.84
C ARG A 53 8.46 -7.90 -2.92
N ILE A 54 7.87 -6.96 -3.65
CA ILE A 54 8.57 -6.17 -4.67
C ILE A 54 9.77 -5.45 -4.05
N MET A 55 9.61 -4.80 -2.90
CA MET A 55 10.72 -4.13 -2.22
C MET A 55 11.85 -5.08 -1.80
N ALA A 56 11.51 -6.29 -1.33
CA ALA A 56 12.48 -7.29 -0.89
C ALA A 56 13.19 -7.99 -2.07
N GLU A 57 12.52 -8.12 -3.22
CA GLU A 57 13.06 -8.76 -4.42
C GLU A 57 13.92 -7.81 -5.27
N THR A 58 13.88 -6.50 -5.03
CA THR A 58 14.76 -5.53 -5.71
C THR A 58 16.23 -5.75 -5.32
N PRO A 59 17.11 -6.17 -6.25
CA PRO A 59 18.52 -6.39 -5.94
C PRO A 59 19.27 -5.07 -5.80
N ARG A 60 20.37 -5.06 -5.03
CA ARG A 60 21.20 -3.85 -4.83
C ARG A 60 21.67 -3.20 -6.14
N SER A 61 21.93 -3.98 -7.18
CA SER A 61 22.33 -3.48 -8.51
C SER A 61 21.24 -2.67 -9.22
N ALA A 62 19.98 -2.82 -8.83
CA ALA A 62 18.83 -2.07 -9.36
C ALA A 62 18.47 -0.83 -8.53
N VAL A 63 19.23 -0.52 -7.47
CA VAL A 63 18.90 0.56 -6.53
C VAL A 63 19.73 1.80 -6.82
N ASP A 64 19.07 2.81 -7.37
CA ASP A 64 19.51 4.20 -7.50
C ASP A 64 18.64 5.15 -6.64
N GLU A 65 18.91 6.45 -6.70
CA GLU A 65 18.20 7.46 -5.89
C GLU A 65 16.69 7.51 -6.19
N GLU A 66 16.28 7.38 -7.46
CA GLU A 66 14.87 7.38 -7.84
C GLU A 66 14.14 6.14 -7.30
N VAL A 67 14.79 4.98 -7.39
CA VAL A 67 14.26 3.73 -6.82
C VAL A 67 14.13 3.85 -5.30
N MET A 68 15.14 4.38 -4.61
CA MET A 68 15.08 4.61 -3.16
C MET A 68 13.95 5.58 -2.78
N THR A 69 13.82 6.70 -3.51
CA THR A 69 12.75 7.68 -3.30
C THR A 69 11.37 7.03 -3.47
N GLN A 70 11.19 6.21 -4.50
CA GLN A 70 9.95 5.50 -4.72
C GLN A 70 9.69 4.42 -3.64
N GLN A 71 10.73 3.72 -3.16
CA GLN A 71 10.59 2.78 -2.03
C GLN A 71 10.10 3.48 -0.76
N LEU A 72 10.59 4.68 -0.46
CA LEU A 72 10.11 5.48 0.68
C LEU A 72 8.62 5.82 0.53
N ALA A 73 8.18 6.23 -0.66
CA ALA A 73 6.77 6.49 -0.94
C ALA A 73 5.90 5.23 -0.72
N VAL A 74 6.35 4.07 -1.25
CA VAL A 74 5.68 2.78 -1.04
C VAL A 74 5.58 2.43 0.45
N GLN A 75 6.67 2.58 1.22
CA GLN A 75 6.70 2.29 2.66
C GLN A 75 5.74 3.18 3.46
N ARG A 76 5.66 4.48 3.15
CA ARG A 76 4.70 5.40 3.78
C ARG A 76 3.27 4.94 3.56
N TYR A 77 2.92 4.60 2.32
CA TYR A 77 1.57 4.13 1.99
C TYR A 77 1.25 2.75 2.59
N ALA A 78 2.21 1.83 2.59
CA ALA A 78 2.06 0.51 3.20
C ALA A 78 1.82 0.63 4.71
N THR A 79 2.60 1.45 5.40
CA THR A 79 2.41 1.71 6.84
C THR A 79 1.03 2.30 7.12
N SER A 80 0.65 3.32 6.35
CA SER A 80 -0.65 3.99 6.45
C SER A 80 -1.83 3.04 6.17
N LEU A 81 -1.68 2.09 5.24
CA LEU A 81 -2.67 1.05 4.95
C LEU A 81 -2.76 0.02 6.09
N LEU A 82 -1.63 -0.47 6.61
CA LEU A 82 -1.61 -1.44 7.71
C LEU A 82 -2.30 -0.89 8.97
N VAL A 83 -2.09 0.40 9.28
CA VAL A 83 -2.81 1.08 10.37
C VAL A 83 -4.32 1.04 10.15
N ARG A 84 -4.80 1.30 8.92
CA ARG A 84 -6.23 1.27 8.58
C ARG A 84 -6.80 -0.15 8.67
N LEU A 85 -6.10 -1.17 8.18
CA LEU A 85 -6.51 -2.58 8.32
C LEU A 85 -6.60 -3.00 9.79
N ARG A 86 -5.60 -2.63 10.61
CA ARG A 86 -5.63 -2.87 12.06
C ARG A 86 -6.84 -2.22 12.72
N ARG A 87 -7.21 -1.01 12.30
CA ARG A 87 -8.41 -0.31 12.80
C ARG A 87 -9.69 -1.02 12.37
N LEU A 88 -9.77 -1.48 11.11
CA LEU A 88 -10.90 -2.24 10.60
C LEU A 88 -11.14 -3.54 11.40
N LEU A 89 -10.06 -4.29 11.67
CA LEU A 89 -10.10 -5.51 12.51
C LEU A 89 -10.55 -5.24 13.95
N ARG A 90 -10.11 -4.12 14.54
CA ARG A 90 -10.48 -3.75 15.92
C ARG A 90 -11.91 -3.27 16.04
N LYS A 91 -12.46 -2.64 15.00
CA LYS A 91 -13.71 -1.91 15.10
C LYS A 91 -14.92 -2.79 14.85
N GLY A 92 -15.27 -3.21 13.63
CA GLY A 92 -16.67 -3.58 13.36
C GLY A 92 -17.70 -2.43 13.58
N GLU A 93 -17.41 -1.47 14.47
CA GLU A 93 -18.14 -0.25 14.81
C GLU A 93 -17.36 0.97 14.30
N VAL A 94 -17.88 1.60 13.25
CA VAL A 94 -17.37 2.87 12.73
C VAL A 94 -17.77 3.98 13.71
N GLY A 95 -16.76 4.70 14.21
CA GLY A 95 -16.91 5.92 14.99
C GLY A 95 -15.77 6.87 14.64
N ASP A 96 -16.06 7.72 13.66
CA ASP A 96 -15.86 9.18 13.61
C ASP A 96 -14.57 9.88 14.05
N ASP A 97 -13.40 9.27 13.95
CA ASP A 97 -12.17 10.05 14.13
C ASP A 97 -11.15 9.73 13.03
N LEU A 98 -11.20 10.58 11.99
CA LEU A 98 -10.10 11.42 11.52
C LEU A 98 -10.29 11.65 10.03
N ASP A 99 -10.99 12.73 9.71
CA ASP A 99 -10.64 13.51 8.53
C ASP A 99 -9.16 13.91 8.60
N ASP A 100 -8.61 14.07 7.40
CA ASP A 100 -7.36 14.74 7.09
C ASP A 100 -6.05 13.93 7.22
N ASP A 101 -5.83 13.05 6.25
CA ASP A 101 -4.51 12.96 5.61
C ASP A 101 -4.70 13.46 4.17
N GLY A 102 -4.92 14.78 4.01
CA GLY A 102 -4.61 15.46 2.76
C GLY A 102 -3.11 15.34 2.47
N ASP A 103 -2.76 14.36 1.65
CA ASP A 103 -1.49 14.32 0.91
C ASP A 103 -1.67 13.33 -0.25
N ASP A 104 -2.54 13.74 -1.19
CA ASP A 104 -2.56 13.27 -2.57
C ASP A 104 -2.14 14.46 -3.46
N GLU A 105 -0.87 14.84 -3.39
CA GLU A 105 -0.11 15.40 -4.51
C GLU A 105 1.13 14.52 -4.78
#